data_AF-A0A7V2TRD4-F1
#
_entry.id   AF-A0A7V2TRD4-F1
#
_cell.length_a   1.000
_cell.length_b   1.000
_cell.length_c   1.000
_cell.angle_alpha   90.00
_cell.angle_beta   90.00
_cell.angle_gamma   90.00
#
_symmetry.space_group_name_H-M   'P 1'
#
loop_
_entity.id
_entity.type
_entity.pdbx_description
1 polymer ?
#
loop_
_entity_poly.entity_id
_entity_poly.type
_entity_poly.pdbx_seq_one_letter_code
_entity_poly.pdbx_strand_id
1 'polypeptide(L)'
;MSDDYNTAIESPCRDGKFPPDSVGLVQTQYVTLFEPPNVLTLDCGATLGPIQVAYETYGTLNEDRSNAVLICHALSGDAHAAGYHTPNDRKPGWWDIMIGPGKGIDTNRYFVICSNFLGGCKGTTGPGSINPETGKPYGLSFPVVTVGDMVRVQRELIRYLGIEQLLCVIGGSLGGMQALEWATRYPKQVRGSVLIATSYATGAQQIAFDAVGRNAIQADPNFNNGDYEPGKGPRKGLSVA
;
A
#
# COMPACT_ATOMS: atom_id res chain seq x y z
N MET A 1 -31.40 -24.93 -23.24
CA MET A 1 -30.03 -24.39 -23.12
C MET A 1 -30.16 -22.99 -22.58
N SER A 2 -30.01 -22.86 -21.26
CA SER A 2 -29.91 -21.59 -20.56
C SER A 2 -29.05 -21.90 -19.34
N ASP A 3 -27.82 -21.39 -19.38
CA ASP A 3 -26.69 -21.79 -18.55
C ASP A 3 -26.82 -21.30 -17.10
N ASP A 4 -26.75 -22.26 -16.18
CA ASP A 4 -26.53 -22.05 -14.75
C ASP A 4 -25.09 -21.58 -14.49
N TYR A 5 -24.84 -20.27 -14.56
CA TYR A 5 -23.64 -19.65 -13.97
C TYR A 5 -23.91 -19.20 -12.54
N ASN A 6 -24.19 -20.17 -11.67
CA ASN A 6 -24.15 -19.97 -10.22
C ASN A 6 -23.25 -21.05 -9.60
N THR A 7 -21.98 -21.08 -10.01
CA THR A 7 -20.96 -21.80 -9.25
C THR A 7 -20.61 -20.94 -8.04
N ALA A 8 -21.18 -21.32 -6.88
CA ALA A 8 -20.68 -20.87 -5.60
C ALA A 8 -19.18 -21.17 -5.54
N ILE A 9 -18.34 -20.13 -5.61
CA ILE A 9 -16.90 -20.26 -5.46
C ILE A 9 -16.70 -20.60 -3.97
N GLU A 10 -16.48 -21.88 -3.69
CA GLU A 10 -16.22 -22.40 -2.34
C GLU A 10 -15.06 -21.64 -1.68
N SER A 11 -15.10 -21.56 -0.34
CA SER A 11 -13.98 -21.01 0.43
C SER A 11 -12.69 -21.77 0.07
N PRO A 12 -11.57 -21.07 -0.20
CA PRO A 12 -10.30 -21.72 -0.51
C PRO A 12 -9.74 -22.53 0.67
N CYS A 13 -10.27 -22.30 1.88
CA CYS A 13 -10.01 -23.12 3.05
C CYS A 13 -10.83 -24.43 2.97
N ARG A 14 -10.37 -25.39 2.18
CA ARG A 14 -10.95 -26.75 2.14
C ARG A 14 -10.50 -27.51 3.38
N ASP A 15 -11.46 -28.06 4.12
CA ASP A 15 -11.20 -28.81 5.36
C ASP A 15 -10.35 -28.06 6.41
N GLY A 16 -10.43 -26.73 6.45
CA GLY A 16 -9.65 -25.92 7.38
C GLY A 16 -8.18 -25.71 6.98
N LYS A 17 -7.80 -26.00 5.74
CA LYS A 17 -6.41 -25.90 5.25
C LYS A 17 -6.28 -24.93 4.07
N PHE A 18 -5.27 -24.06 4.14
CA PHE A 18 -4.86 -23.19 3.05
C PHE A 18 -4.04 -23.96 1.99
N PRO A 19 -3.91 -23.44 0.75
CA PRO A 19 -2.98 -23.99 -0.23
C PRO A 19 -1.56 -24.14 0.34
N PRO A 20 -0.81 -25.20 -0.03
CA PRO A 20 0.51 -25.48 0.54
C PRO A 20 1.57 -24.42 0.22
N ASP A 21 1.35 -23.63 -0.84
CA ASP A 21 2.15 -22.50 -1.28
C ASP A 21 1.57 -21.14 -0.80
N SER A 22 0.63 -21.16 0.14
CA SER A 22 0.10 -19.97 0.79
C SER A 22 0.92 -19.61 2.04
N VAL A 23 0.97 -18.31 2.35
CA VAL A 23 1.46 -17.80 3.64
C VAL A 23 0.44 -17.96 4.77
N GLY A 24 -0.75 -18.49 4.49
CA GLY A 24 -1.79 -18.76 5.49
C GLY A 24 -2.50 -17.50 5.98
N LEU A 25 -2.82 -17.45 7.27
CA LEU A 25 -3.44 -16.29 7.90
C LEU A 25 -2.40 -15.19 8.16
N VAL A 26 -2.76 -13.96 7.80
CA VAL A 26 -1.94 -12.78 7.98
C VAL A 26 -2.77 -11.72 8.69
N GLN A 27 -2.14 -10.99 9.60
CA GLN A 27 -2.77 -9.89 10.31
C GLN A 27 -2.05 -8.59 9.96
N THR A 28 -2.83 -7.59 9.53
CA THR A 28 -2.30 -6.23 9.37
C THR A 28 -1.82 -5.68 10.71
N GLN A 29 -0.57 -5.24 10.73
CA GLN A 29 0.08 -4.59 11.86
C GLN A 29 0.05 -3.08 11.69
N TYR A 30 0.11 -2.37 12.81
CA TYR A 30 0.10 -0.91 12.84
C TYR A 30 1.25 -0.41 13.69
N VAL A 31 1.94 0.62 13.20
CA VAL A 31 2.94 1.35 13.97
C VAL A 31 2.72 2.84 13.78
N THR A 32 2.89 3.61 14.85
CA THR A 32 2.89 5.08 14.78
C THR A 32 4.33 5.56 14.65
N LEU A 33 4.61 6.32 13.59
CA LEU A 33 5.90 6.92 13.29
C LEU A 33 5.76 8.44 13.25
N PHE A 34 6.89 9.17 13.25
CA PHE A 34 6.92 10.63 13.15
C PHE A 34 6.09 11.35 14.22
N GLU A 35 6.18 10.88 15.46
CA GLU A 35 5.52 11.53 16.60
C GLU A 35 6.21 12.84 16.99
N PRO A 36 5.48 13.85 17.49
CA PRO A 36 6.10 15.08 17.99
C PRO A 36 7.21 14.80 19.02
N PRO A 37 8.35 15.50 18.96
CA PRO A 37 8.65 16.63 18.08
C PRO A 37 9.21 16.26 16.69
N ASN A 38 9.37 14.97 16.38
CA ASN A 38 10.05 14.47 15.18
C ASN A 38 9.08 14.19 14.01
N VAL A 39 8.23 15.17 13.68
CA VAL A 39 7.23 15.05 12.60
C VAL A 39 7.89 15.03 11.22
N LEU A 40 7.19 14.47 10.22
CA LEU A 40 7.68 14.44 8.84
C LEU A 40 7.53 15.82 8.19
N THR A 41 8.63 16.37 7.67
CA THR A 41 8.56 17.52 6.74
C THR A 41 8.33 17.02 5.33
N LEU A 42 7.19 17.35 4.74
CA LEU A 42 6.79 16.92 3.40
C LEU A 42 7.49 17.73 2.30
N ASP A 43 7.50 17.21 1.07
CA ASP A 43 8.11 17.92 -0.07
C ASP A 43 7.40 19.24 -0.40
N CYS A 44 6.12 19.38 -0.01
CA CYS A 44 5.38 20.64 -0.12
C CYS A 44 5.70 21.67 0.99
N GLY A 45 6.59 21.35 1.93
CA GLY A 45 6.99 22.21 3.05
C GLY A 45 6.09 22.14 4.28
N ALA A 46 4.93 21.47 4.20
CA ALA A 46 4.08 21.21 5.37
C ALA A 46 4.70 20.15 6.28
N THR A 47 4.30 20.14 7.55
CA THR A 47 4.65 19.09 8.51
C THR A 47 3.47 18.16 8.78
N LEU A 48 3.73 16.86 8.93
CA LEU A 48 2.71 15.86 9.22
C LEU A 48 3.19 14.87 10.29
N GLY A 49 2.39 14.68 11.34
CA GLY A 49 2.64 13.72 12.40
C GLY A 49 1.61 13.85 13.54
N PRO A 50 1.34 12.78 14.30
CA PRO A 50 1.84 11.42 14.14
C PRO A 50 1.30 10.72 12.87
N ILE A 51 2.08 9.80 12.30
CA ILE A 51 1.72 9.02 11.11
C ILE A 51 1.54 7.56 11.52
N GLN A 52 0.31 7.05 11.46
CA GLN A 52 0.05 5.61 11.55
C GLN A 52 0.39 4.95 10.21
N VAL A 53 1.09 3.83 10.25
CA VAL A 53 1.44 3.01 9.09
C VAL A 53 0.86 1.62 9.26
N ALA A 54 0.03 1.21 8.30
CA ALA A 54 -0.47 -0.15 8.20
C ALA A 54 0.47 -0.98 7.31
N TYR A 55 0.91 -2.13 7.80
CA TYR A 55 1.82 -3.01 7.08
C TYR A 55 1.59 -4.48 7.42
N GLU A 56 2.08 -5.35 6.54
CA GLU A 56 2.10 -6.79 6.72
C GLU A 56 3.50 -7.32 6.41
N THR A 57 3.82 -8.47 6.99
CA THR A 57 5.07 -9.17 6.76
C THR A 57 4.83 -10.65 6.50
N TYR A 58 5.71 -11.25 5.69
CA TYR A 58 5.59 -12.64 5.26
C TYR A 58 6.97 -13.32 5.28
N GLY A 59 7.04 -14.56 5.74
CA GLY A 59 8.31 -15.25 5.96
C GLY A 59 9.05 -14.77 7.21
N THR A 60 10.35 -15.07 7.30
CA THR A 60 11.16 -14.84 8.50
C THR A 60 12.40 -14.01 8.18
N LEU A 61 12.60 -12.93 8.93
CA LEU A 61 13.83 -12.13 8.87
C LEU A 61 14.99 -12.95 9.43
N ASN A 62 16.08 -13.07 8.67
CA ASN A 62 17.26 -13.82 9.10
C ASN A 62 18.10 -13.03 10.12
N GLU A 63 19.05 -13.71 10.78
CA GLU A 63 19.85 -13.14 11.88
C GLU A 63 20.61 -11.87 11.49
N ASP A 64 21.19 -11.85 10.29
CA ASP A 64 21.93 -10.69 9.75
C ASP A 64 21.02 -9.67 9.04
N ARG A 65 19.71 -9.94 9.00
CA ARG A 65 18.65 -9.09 8.42
C ARG A 65 18.86 -8.74 6.94
N SER A 66 19.63 -9.55 6.23
CA SER A 66 19.99 -9.32 4.82
C SER A 66 18.96 -9.84 3.81
N ASN A 67 17.91 -10.54 4.25
CA ASN A 67 16.91 -11.17 3.37
C ASN A 67 15.60 -10.37 3.21
N ALA A 68 15.56 -9.10 3.60
CA ALA A 68 14.36 -8.27 3.56
C ALA A 68 14.02 -7.76 2.14
N VAL A 69 12.78 -7.97 1.70
CA VAL A 69 12.23 -7.51 0.42
C VAL A 69 11.02 -6.62 0.66
N LEU A 70 11.05 -5.38 0.17
CA LEU A 70 9.92 -4.45 0.25
C LEU A 70 9.08 -4.51 -1.02
N ILE A 71 7.77 -4.68 -0.84
CA ILE A 71 6.75 -4.65 -1.88
C ILE A 71 6.02 -3.32 -1.81
N CYS A 72 6.07 -2.56 -2.91
CA CYS A 72 5.32 -1.33 -3.08
C CYS A 72 4.10 -1.61 -3.96
N HIS A 73 2.90 -1.44 -3.41
CA HIS A 73 1.64 -1.67 -4.13
C HIS A 73 1.31 -0.55 -5.12
N ALA A 74 0.47 -0.86 -6.11
CA ALA A 74 -0.09 0.12 -7.06
C ALA A 74 -1.17 1.00 -6.39
N LEU A 75 -1.67 2.03 -7.08
CA LEU A 75 -2.58 3.05 -6.52
C LEU A 75 -3.77 2.49 -5.73
N SER A 76 -4.39 1.41 -6.21
CA SER A 76 -5.59 0.81 -5.60
C SER A 76 -5.32 -0.38 -4.69
N GLY A 77 -4.05 -0.74 -4.47
CA GLY A 77 -3.65 -1.83 -3.59
C GLY A 77 -3.61 -1.40 -2.12
N ASP A 78 -3.12 -2.30 -1.28
CA ASP A 78 -2.90 -2.08 0.15
C ASP A 78 -1.76 -2.96 0.69
N ALA A 79 -1.59 -2.98 2.01
CA ALA A 79 -0.58 -3.80 2.68
C ALA A 79 -0.81 -5.31 2.47
N HIS A 80 -2.02 -5.77 2.11
CA HIS A 80 -2.37 -7.18 2.05
C HIS A 80 -1.96 -7.83 0.72
N ALA A 81 -0.66 -8.05 0.57
CA ALA A 81 -0.07 -8.59 -0.66
C ALA A 81 -0.25 -10.10 -0.82
N ALA A 82 -0.36 -10.88 0.27
CA ALA A 82 -0.48 -12.34 0.22
C ALA A 82 -1.24 -12.93 1.41
N GLY A 83 -1.68 -14.19 1.29
CA GLY A 83 -2.37 -14.89 2.36
C GLY A 83 -3.81 -14.44 2.51
N TYR A 84 -4.39 -14.72 3.67
CA TYR A 84 -5.79 -14.42 3.99
C TYR A 84 -5.87 -13.72 5.35
N HIS A 85 -6.81 -12.79 5.55
CA HIS A 85 -7.07 -12.23 6.88
C HIS A 85 -7.92 -13.16 7.73
N THR A 86 -8.85 -13.88 7.09
CA THR A 86 -9.72 -14.86 7.76
C THR A 86 -9.82 -16.17 6.98
N PRO A 87 -10.13 -17.31 7.64
CA PRO A 87 -10.35 -18.58 6.95
C PRO A 87 -11.55 -18.58 5.97
N ASN A 88 -12.40 -17.55 6.04
CA ASN A 88 -13.60 -17.41 5.23
C ASN A 88 -13.40 -16.42 4.06
N ASP A 89 -12.22 -15.83 3.93
CA ASP A 89 -11.93 -14.90 2.86
C ASP A 89 -12.00 -15.62 1.51
N ARG A 90 -12.78 -15.05 0.59
CA ARG A 90 -12.97 -15.64 -0.75
C ARG A 90 -11.73 -15.55 -1.64
N LYS A 91 -10.82 -14.62 -1.36
CA LYS A 91 -9.63 -14.35 -2.17
C LYS A 91 -8.46 -14.04 -1.24
N PRO A 92 -7.24 -14.47 -1.59
CA PRO A 92 -6.07 -14.05 -0.87
C PRO A 92 -5.67 -12.60 -1.21
N GLY A 93 -4.59 -12.14 -0.60
CA GLY A 93 -3.95 -10.86 -0.91
C GLY A 93 -3.66 -10.65 -2.40
N TRP A 94 -3.53 -9.37 -2.78
CA TRP A 94 -3.61 -8.95 -4.18
C TRP A 94 -2.48 -9.47 -5.08
N TRP A 95 -1.39 -9.99 -4.52
CA TRP A 95 -0.27 -10.59 -5.23
C TRP A 95 0.11 -12.00 -4.76
N ASP A 96 -0.83 -12.73 -4.16
CA ASP A 96 -0.58 -14.05 -3.57
C ASP A 96 0.07 -15.03 -4.55
N ILE A 97 -0.25 -14.97 -5.85
CA ILE A 97 0.38 -15.82 -6.86
C ILE A 97 1.91 -15.64 -6.96
N MET A 98 2.44 -14.48 -6.56
CA MET A 98 3.87 -14.19 -6.58
C MET A 98 4.53 -14.41 -5.22
N ILE A 99 3.82 -14.25 -4.11
CA ILE A 99 4.38 -14.23 -2.75
C ILE A 99 3.90 -15.44 -1.96
N GLY A 100 4.83 -16.28 -1.52
CA GLY A 100 4.55 -17.44 -0.67
C GLY A 100 5.61 -18.53 -0.77
N PRO A 101 5.46 -19.63 -0.01
CA PRO A 101 6.43 -20.72 0.00
C PRO A 101 6.66 -21.29 -1.41
N GLY A 102 7.89 -21.22 -1.91
CA GLY A 102 8.29 -21.72 -3.23
C GLY A 102 7.81 -20.91 -4.45
N LYS A 103 7.16 -19.76 -4.24
CA LYS A 103 6.71 -18.86 -5.31
C LYS A 103 7.85 -17.95 -5.80
N GLY A 104 7.57 -17.08 -6.79
CA GLY A 104 8.56 -16.17 -7.37
C GLY A 104 9.24 -15.26 -6.35
N ILE A 105 8.50 -14.84 -5.32
CA ILE A 105 8.98 -14.18 -4.11
C ILE A 105 8.80 -15.17 -2.97
N ASP A 106 9.79 -16.05 -2.82
CA ASP A 106 9.75 -17.20 -1.92
C ASP A 106 9.89 -16.81 -0.44
N THR A 107 8.82 -16.96 0.32
CA THR A 107 8.80 -16.63 1.76
C THR A 107 9.51 -17.67 2.63
N ASN A 108 9.96 -18.80 2.08
CA ASN A 108 10.90 -19.68 2.77
C ASN A 108 12.32 -19.10 2.81
N ARG A 109 12.59 -18.09 1.97
CA ARG A 109 13.92 -17.50 1.78
C ARG A 109 13.97 -16.03 2.18
N TYR A 110 12.90 -15.29 1.88
CA TYR A 110 12.85 -13.85 2.05
C TYR A 110 11.88 -13.43 3.15
N PHE A 111 12.23 -12.36 3.84
CA PHE A 111 11.30 -11.62 4.70
C PHE A 111 10.66 -10.51 3.89
N VAL A 112 9.41 -10.72 3.50
CA VAL A 112 8.68 -9.80 2.63
C VAL A 112 7.91 -8.82 3.47
N ILE A 113 7.95 -7.54 3.12
CA ILE A 113 7.26 -6.45 3.80
C ILE A 113 6.38 -5.74 2.77
N CYS A 114 5.12 -5.45 3.10
CA CYS A 114 4.26 -4.59 2.31
C CYS A 114 3.58 -3.59 3.24
N SER A 115 3.65 -2.30 2.91
CA SER A 115 3.00 -1.23 3.69
C SER A 115 2.05 -0.44 2.83
N ASN A 116 0.90 -0.07 3.36
CA ASN A 116 0.03 0.88 2.69
C ASN A 116 0.72 2.25 2.65
N PHE A 117 0.73 2.93 1.50
CA PHE A 117 1.44 4.20 1.36
C PHE A 117 0.75 5.37 2.09
N LEU A 118 1.54 6.40 2.42
CA LEU A 118 1.05 7.67 2.98
C LEU A 118 0.07 8.35 2.01
N GLY A 119 -1.09 8.78 2.52
CA GLY A 119 -2.14 9.39 1.71
C GLY A 119 -3.12 8.39 1.10
N GLY A 120 -2.91 7.08 1.29
CA GLY A 120 -3.89 6.04 0.95
C GLY A 120 -5.11 6.03 1.89
N CYS A 121 -5.98 5.03 1.74
CA CYS A 121 -7.20 4.88 2.53
C CYS A 121 -7.35 3.51 3.23
N LYS A 122 -6.24 2.76 3.34
CA LYS A 122 -6.20 1.37 3.83
C LYS A 122 -5.28 1.26 5.06
N GLY A 123 -5.58 2.05 6.08
CA GLY A 123 -4.95 1.99 7.40
C GLY A 123 -3.83 3.01 7.64
N THR A 124 -2.94 3.24 6.68
CA THR A 124 -1.92 4.31 6.79
C THR A 124 -2.58 5.70 6.75
N THR A 125 -2.04 6.65 7.51
CA THR A 125 -2.53 8.04 7.58
C THR A 125 -2.74 8.64 6.19
N GLY A 126 -3.93 9.19 5.96
CA GLY A 126 -4.34 9.84 4.72
C GLY A 126 -5.53 10.77 4.93
N PRO A 127 -6.16 11.27 3.84
CA PRO A 127 -7.28 12.22 3.92
C PRO A 127 -8.46 11.75 4.78
N GLY A 128 -8.73 10.44 4.83
CA GLY A 128 -9.80 9.87 5.67
C GLY A 128 -9.44 9.71 7.16
N SER A 129 -8.18 9.90 7.54
CA SER A 129 -7.73 9.79 8.93
C SER A 129 -8.12 11.01 9.74
N ILE A 130 -8.27 10.84 11.06
CA ILE A 130 -8.57 11.93 11.98
C ILE A 130 -7.35 12.84 12.14
N ASN A 131 -7.56 14.13 11.94
CA ASN A 131 -6.59 15.18 12.25
C ASN A 131 -6.60 15.40 13.78
N PRO A 132 -5.45 15.20 14.48
CA PRO A 132 -5.37 15.36 15.93
C PRO A 132 -5.62 16.79 16.41
N GLU A 133 -5.40 17.80 15.55
CA GLU A 133 -5.62 19.22 15.91
C GLU A 133 -7.11 19.59 15.91
N THR A 134 -7.91 18.97 15.04
CA THR A 134 -9.32 19.33 14.84
C THR A 134 -10.30 18.29 15.34
N GLY A 135 -9.86 17.05 15.57
CA GLY A 135 -10.71 15.92 15.93
C GLY A 135 -11.61 15.43 14.78
N LYS A 136 -11.41 15.91 13.55
CA LYS A 136 -12.19 15.57 12.35
C LYS A 136 -11.30 14.93 11.28
N PRO A 137 -11.86 14.18 10.29
CA PRO A 137 -11.08 13.73 9.15
C PRO A 137 -10.35 14.88 8.45
N TYR A 138 -9.14 14.66 7.94
CA TYR A 138 -8.40 15.69 7.21
C TYR A 138 -9.15 16.20 5.96
N GLY A 139 -9.76 15.30 5.19
CA GLY A 139 -10.37 15.65 3.90
C GLY A 139 -9.37 16.38 3.00
N LEU A 140 -9.80 17.47 2.37
CA LEU A 140 -8.93 18.32 1.53
C LEU A 140 -7.90 19.15 2.31
N SER A 141 -7.96 19.18 3.64
CA SER A 141 -6.88 19.79 4.45
C SER A 141 -5.64 18.90 4.56
N PHE A 142 -5.73 17.63 4.12
CA PHE A 142 -4.57 16.76 4.07
C PHE A 142 -3.52 17.37 3.11
N PRO A 143 -2.26 17.52 3.54
CA PRO A 143 -1.25 18.13 2.70
C PRO A 143 -1.02 17.30 1.44
N VAL A 144 -0.66 17.97 0.35
CA VAL A 144 -0.24 17.28 -0.88
C VAL A 144 1.00 16.45 -0.57
N VAL A 145 0.95 15.15 -0.88
CA VAL A 145 2.05 14.21 -0.72
C VAL A 145 2.58 13.75 -2.08
N THR A 146 3.85 13.40 -2.10
CA THR A 146 4.59 12.91 -3.24
C THR A 146 5.03 11.45 -3.03
N VAL A 147 5.53 10.81 -4.10
CA VAL A 147 6.19 9.50 -3.98
C VAL A 147 7.39 9.56 -3.02
N GLY A 148 8.12 10.68 -2.98
CA GLY A 148 9.22 10.91 -2.05
C GLY A 148 8.77 10.93 -0.57
N ASP A 149 7.60 11.50 -0.29
CA ASP A 149 6.97 11.44 1.04
C ASP A 149 6.61 10.01 1.43
N MET A 150 5.98 9.26 0.53
CA MET A 150 5.62 7.85 0.75
C MET A 150 6.85 7.01 1.07
N VAL A 151 7.93 7.18 0.29
CA VAL A 151 9.20 6.45 0.47
C VAL A 151 9.91 6.84 1.77
N ARG A 152 9.82 8.09 2.22
CA ARG A 152 10.33 8.50 3.54
C ARG A 152 9.61 7.81 4.69
N VAL A 153 8.29 7.65 4.59
CA VAL A 153 7.51 6.91 5.59
C VAL A 153 7.88 5.43 5.60
N GLN A 154 7.99 4.81 4.42
CA GLN A 154 8.45 3.43 4.29
C GLN A 154 9.85 3.26 4.88
N ARG A 155 10.77 4.19 4.63
CA ARG A 155 12.12 4.12 5.19
C ARG A 155 12.13 4.11 6.71
N GLU A 156 11.28 4.91 7.34
CA GLU A 156 11.18 4.91 8.79
C GLU A 156 10.55 3.60 9.31
N LEU A 157 9.60 3.01 8.58
CA LEU A 157 9.10 1.66 8.87
C LEU A 157 10.23 0.60 8.78
N ILE A 158 11.05 0.65 7.73
CA ILE A 158 12.17 -0.28 7.55
C ILE A 158 13.19 -0.13 8.70
N ARG A 159 13.46 1.10 9.14
CA ARG A 159 14.31 1.36 10.33
C ARG A 159 13.66 0.83 11.61
N TYR A 160 12.35 1.03 11.79
CA TYR A 160 11.60 0.50 12.93
C TYR A 160 11.67 -1.03 13.01
N LEU A 161 11.60 -1.71 11.86
CA LEU A 161 11.78 -3.16 11.76
C LEU A 161 13.24 -3.60 11.95
N GLY A 162 14.17 -2.66 12.17
CA GLY A 162 15.58 -2.90 12.43
C GLY A 162 16.38 -3.36 11.21
N ILE A 163 15.93 -3.00 10.00
CA ILE A 163 16.59 -3.37 8.75
C ILE A 163 17.40 -2.17 8.24
N GLU A 164 18.70 -2.37 8.02
CA GLU A 164 19.59 -1.32 7.54
C GLU A 164 19.62 -1.20 6.01
N GLN A 165 19.51 -2.35 5.33
CA GLN A 165 19.57 -2.45 3.88
C GLN A 165 18.58 -3.50 3.39
N LEU A 166 17.72 -3.12 2.45
CA LEU A 166 16.82 -4.03 1.76
C LEU A 166 17.59 -4.83 0.71
N LEU A 167 17.33 -6.14 0.65
CA LEU A 167 17.79 -6.98 -0.45
C LEU A 167 17.22 -6.50 -1.78
N CYS A 168 15.92 -6.21 -1.79
CA CYS A 168 15.23 -5.73 -2.98
C CYS A 168 14.04 -4.84 -2.64
N VAL A 169 13.75 -3.86 -3.49
CA VAL A 169 12.46 -3.15 -3.52
C VAL A 169 11.77 -3.45 -4.83
N ILE A 170 10.53 -3.92 -4.77
CA ILE A 170 9.78 -4.40 -5.92
C ILE A 170 8.46 -3.62 -5.99
N GLY A 171 8.11 -3.11 -7.16
CA GLY A 171 6.83 -2.43 -7.32
C GLY A 171 6.37 -2.30 -8.76
N GLY A 172 5.04 -2.30 -8.92
CA GLY A 172 4.35 -2.11 -10.20
C GLY A 172 3.56 -0.82 -10.27
N SER A 173 3.44 -0.18 -11.44
CA SER A 173 2.67 1.07 -11.61
C SER A 173 3.16 2.16 -10.62
N LEU A 174 2.29 2.74 -9.78
CA LEU A 174 2.69 3.66 -8.70
C LEU A 174 3.67 3.00 -7.72
N GLY A 175 3.56 1.70 -7.47
CA GLY A 175 4.52 0.93 -6.70
C GLY A 175 5.91 0.94 -7.32
N GLY A 176 5.99 0.90 -8.65
CA GLY A 176 7.25 1.00 -9.37
C GLY A 176 7.87 2.39 -9.27
N MET A 177 7.06 3.45 -9.15
CA MET A 177 7.57 4.81 -8.89
C MET A 177 8.20 4.87 -7.50
N GLN A 178 7.57 4.25 -6.49
CA GLN A 178 8.14 4.14 -5.14
C GLN A 178 9.44 3.34 -5.13
N ALA A 179 9.49 2.20 -5.84
CA ALA A 179 10.70 1.38 -5.93
C ALA A 179 11.85 2.12 -6.65
N LEU A 180 11.55 2.90 -7.69
CA LEU A 180 12.53 3.74 -8.36
C LEU A 180 13.03 4.86 -7.42
N GLU A 181 12.13 5.52 -6.71
CA GLU A 181 12.47 6.56 -5.73
C GLU A 181 13.36 6.03 -4.60
N TRP A 182 13.11 4.80 -4.13
CA TRP A 182 13.99 4.10 -3.19
C TRP A 182 15.41 3.93 -3.75
N ALA A 183 15.52 3.43 -4.99
CA ALA A 183 16.80 3.16 -5.64
C ALA A 183 17.62 4.43 -5.89
N THR A 184 16.97 5.57 -6.15
CA THR A 184 17.64 6.84 -6.43
C THR A 184 17.93 7.65 -5.16
N ARG A 185 16.97 7.73 -4.22
CA ARG A 185 17.11 8.51 -2.99
C ARG A 185 17.99 7.83 -1.94
N TYR A 186 17.93 6.50 -1.86
CA TYR A 186 18.66 5.71 -0.85
C TYR A 186 19.49 4.58 -1.45
N PRO A 187 20.41 4.87 -2.41
CA PRO A 187 21.12 3.84 -3.18
C PRO A 187 22.00 2.91 -2.32
N LYS A 188 22.38 3.33 -1.12
CA LYS A 188 23.15 2.52 -0.17
C LYS A 188 22.28 1.59 0.70
N GLN A 189 20.96 1.83 0.76
CA GLN A 189 20.02 1.07 1.58
C GLN A 189 19.20 0.06 0.77
N VAL A 190 19.51 -0.10 -0.52
CA VAL A 190 18.81 -1.04 -1.42
C VAL A 190 19.85 -1.74 -2.29
N ARG A 191 19.88 -3.08 -2.26
CA ARG A 191 20.81 -3.87 -3.11
C ARG A 191 20.29 -4.11 -4.53
N GLY A 192 18.98 -4.08 -4.72
CA GLY A 192 18.35 -4.30 -6.02
C GLY A 192 16.95 -3.71 -6.08
N SER A 193 16.47 -3.45 -7.30
CA SER A 193 15.12 -2.95 -7.53
C SER A 193 14.50 -3.65 -8.73
N VAL A 194 13.22 -4.01 -8.61
CA VAL A 194 12.42 -4.56 -9.71
C VAL A 194 11.26 -3.60 -10.00
N LEU A 195 11.27 -3.02 -11.19
CA LEU A 195 10.33 -1.98 -11.62
C LEU A 195 9.42 -2.56 -12.71
N ILE A 196 8.11 -2.58 -12.46
CA ILE A 196 7.14 -3.25 -13.36
C ILE A 196 6.12 -2.23 -13.86
N ALA A 197 5.92 -2.13 -15.18
CA ALA A 197 4.88 -1.29 -15.79
C ALA A 197 4.77 0.10 -15.15
N THR A 198 5.91 0.78 -15.01
CA THR A 198 6.04 2.05 -14.29
C THR A 198 6.80 3.07 -15.14
N SER A 199 6.92 4.29 -14.63
CA SER A 199 7.64 5.38 -15.28
C SER A 199 8.41 6.20 -14.26
N TYR A 200 9.49 6.86 -14.70
CA TYR A 200 10.24 7.81 -13.88
C TYR A 200 9.53 9.17 -13.74
N ALA A 201 8.56 9.46 -14.61
CA ALA A 201 7.77 10.67 -14.59
C ALA A 201 6.39 10.43 -15.23
N THR A 202 5.39 11.21 -14.83
CA THR A 202 4.06 11.17 -15.44
C THR A 202 4.07 11.92 -16.77
N GLY A 203 3.87 11.20 -17.87
CA GLY A 203 3.75 11.81 -19.20
C GLY A 203 2.40 12.52 -19.41
N ALA A 204 2.29 13.32 -20.47
CA ALA A 204 1.08 14.09 -20.76
C ALA A 204 -0.20 13.24 -20.83
N GLN A 205 -0.13 12.05 -21.45
CA GLN A 205 -1.26 11.12 -21.52
C GLN A 205 -1.70 10.63 -20.14
N GLN A 206 -0.75 10.26 -19.27
CA GLN A 206 -1.05 9.81 -17.91
C GLN A 206 -1.65 10.96 -17.07
N ILE A 207 -1.07 12.16 -17.16
CA ILE A 207 -1.60 13.36 -16.50
C ILE A 207 -3.05 13.63 -16.93
N ALA A 208 -3.33 13.54 -18.23
CA ALA A 208 -4.67 13.73 -18.77
C ALA A 208 -5.65 12.66 -18.24
N PHE A 209 -5.24 11.39 -18.22
CA PHE A 209 -6.04 10.30 -17.70
C PHE A 209 -6.37 10.49 -16.20
N ASP A 210 -5.37 10.78 -15.38
CA ASP A 210 -5.55 11.03 -13.96
C ASP A 210 -6.42 12.28 -13.70
N ALA A 211 -6.31 13.30 -14.55
CA ALA A 211 -7.14 14.50 -14.47
C ALA A 211 -8.62 14.20 -14.77
N VAL A 212 -8.92 13.34 -15.75
CA VAL A 212 -10.30 12.91 -16.03
C VAL A 212 -10.91 12.21 -14.82
N GLY A 213 -10.18 11.27 -14.18
CA GLY A 213 -10.65 10.58 -12.98
C GLY A 213 -10.92 11.55 -11.81
N ARG A 214 -9.97 12.46 -11.53
CA ARG A 214 -10.16 13.49 -10.48
C ARG A 214 -11.35 14.40 -10.78
N ASN A 215 -11.50 14.85 -12.02
CA ASN A 215 -12.60 15.73 -12.42
C ASN A 215 -13.95 15.00 -12.32
N ALA A 216 -14.02 13.71 -12.65
CA ALA A 216 -15.25 12.93 -12.49
C ALA A 216 -15.68 12.84 -11.02
N ILE A 217 -14.72 12.62 -10.11
CA ILE A 217 -14.97 12.61 -8.66
C ILE A 217 -15.43 14.00 -8.19
N GLN A 218 -14.71 15.06 -8.56
CA GLN A 218 -14.99 16.43 -8.12
C GLN A 218 -16.31 16.99 -8.67
N ALA A 219 -16.75 16.53 -9.84
CA ALA A 219 -18.01 16.95 -10.46
C ALA A 219 -19.24 16.27 -9.85
N ASP A 220 -19.09 15.17 -9.10
CA ASP A 220 -20.19 14.53 -8.39
C ASP A 220 -20.65 15.46 -7.24
N PRO A 221 -21.93 15.87 -7.17
CA PRO A 221 -22.42 16.75 -6.12
C PRO A 221 -22.18 16.20 -4.70
N ASN A 222 -22.10 14.88 -4.55
CA ASN A 222 -21.80 14.23 -3.27
C ASN A 222 -20.33 14.30 -2.89
N PHE A 223 -19.45 14.85 -3.73
CA PHE A 223 -18.08 15.19 -3.33
C PHE A 223 -18.07 16.27 -2.27
N ASN A 224 -19.06 17.18 -2.23
CA ASN A 224 -19.18 18.21 -1.20
C ASN A 224 -17.86 18.93 -0.85
N ASN A 225 -17.07 19.31 -1.86
CA ASN A 225 -15.73 19.89 -1.69
C ASN A 225 -14.79 19.05 -0.79
N GLY A 226 -14.92 17.72 -0.86
CA GLY A 226 -14.21 16.74 -0.05
C GLY A 226 -14.71 16.57 1.38
N ASP A 227 -15.76 17.28 1.81
CA ASP A 227 -16.34 17.21 3.16
C ASP A 227 -17.61 16.32 3.17
N TYR A 228 -17.50 15.12 2.62
CA TYR A 228 -18.61 14.17 2.56
C TYR A 228 -18.62 13.22 3.75
N GLU A 229 -19.81 12.93 4.26
CA GLU A 229 -20.00 11.96 5.34
C GLU A 229 -19.58 10.55 4.90
N PRO A 230 -19.02 9.73 5.83
CA PRO A 230 -18.71 8.33 5.56
C PRO A 230 -19.89 7.59 4.94
N GLY A 231 -19.64 6.92 3.80
CA GLY A 231 -20.65 6.17 3.05
C GLY A 231 -21.52 6.99 2.09
N LYS A 232 -21.51 8.34 2.18
CA LYS A 232 -22.27 9.26 1.31
C LYS A 232 -21.42 10.02 0.28
N GLY A 233 -20.19 9.57 0.04
CA GLY A 233 -19.28 10.22 -0.90
C GLY A 233 -19.67 10.11 -2.39
N PRO A 234 -18.82 10.63 -3.29
CA PRO A 234 -19.07 10.76 -4.73
C PRO A 234 -19.00 9.42 -5.48
N ARG A 235 -19.94 8.50 -5.20
CA ARG A 235 -19.93 7.14 -5.74
C ARG A 235 -20.05 7.10 -7.26
N LYS A 236 -20.78 8.04 -7.87
CA LYS A 236 -20.94 8.06 -9.33
C LYS A 236 -19.64 8.54 -9.97
N GLY A 237 -19.07 9.63 -9.46
CA GLY A 237 -17.77 10.12 -9.91
C GLY A 237 -16.67 9.07 -9.76
N LEU A 238 -16.62 8.39 -8.61
CA LEU A 238 -15.68 7.32 -8.33
C LEU A 238 -15.84 6.11 -9.27
N SER A 239 -17.06 5.81 -9.74
CA SER A 239 -17.28 4.68 -10.67
C SER A 239 -16.78 4.94 -12.10
N VAL A 240 -16.53 6.20 -12.44
CA VAL A 240 -15.93 6.61 -13.73
C VAL A 240 -14.41 6.65 -13.64
N ALA A 241 -13.88 6.91 -12.45
CA ALA A 241 -12.46 7.10 -12.17
C ALA A 241 -11.67 5.79 -12.04
#